data_AF-A0A9J7KQG7-F1
#
_entry.id   AF-A0A9J7KQG7-F1
#
_cell.length_a   1.000
_cell.length_b   1.000
_cell.length_c   1.000
_cell.angle_alpha   90.00
_cell.angle_beta   90.00
_cell.angle_gamma   90.00
#
_symmetry.space_group_name_H-M   'P 1'
#
loop_
_entity.id
_entity.type
_entity.pdbx_description
1 polymer ?
#
loop_
_entity_poly.entity_id
_entity_poly.type
_entity_poly.pdbx_seq_one_letter_code
_entity_poly.pdbx_strand_id
1 'polypeptide(L)'
;MTFWITALYLLSANFLLKGYLADSAASNTGARDNKGTEFILTFTENLQRDEHDAKLQAVGTTQTPATVTVEAPAVGFTTTFNVSFGEVKTVDLPRVAVELRGSGVQDKGIHVTASEEITVYGVFTESATSDAFLALPTDVLGTEHFASCSPPSGSFPSQIGVVGTDDGTTVSIVPKQGVTFDGLAYAAGQTITVTLDRLQCLQLQSDGDLTGSHITSDKSVAVFSGNLFVTVGNGRSGSGDHIVEMVPPVDTWGRQFVTVPLKKRTAGDVFRVIAARDNTQVRPC
;
A
#
# COMPACT_ATOMS: atom_id res chain seq x y z
N MET A 1 37.09 -3.28 0.52
CA MET A 1 37.64 -2.92 1.85
C MET A 1 36.46 -2.67 2.76
N THR A 2 36.25 -3.57 3.70
CA THR A 2 35.16 -3.53 4.67
C THR A 2 35.51 -2.48 5.71
N PHE A 3 34.66 -1.46 5.88
CA PHE A 3 34.75 -0.55 7.02
C PHE A 3 33.54 -0.80 7.92
N TRP A 4 33.84 -1.12 9.17
CA TRP A 4 32.88 -1.24 10.26
C TRP A 4 32.91 0.06 11.05
N ILE A 5 31.77 0.74 11.18
CA ILE A 5 31.63 1.88 12.08
C ILE A 5 30.63 1.48 13.16
N THR A 6 31.15 1.28 14.36
CA THR A 6 30.39 1.15 15.61
C THR A 6 30.10 2.55 16.15
N ALA A 7 28.82 2.89 16.30
CA ALA A 7 28.41 4.04 17.09
C ALA A 7 27.30 3.65 18.07
N LEU A 8 27.53 4.06 19.32
CA LEU A 8 26.79 3.74 20.53
C LEU A 8 25.74 4.82 20.82
N TYR A 9 24.65 4.40 21.46
CA TYR A 9 23.41 5.08 21.80
C TYR A 9 23.51 6.34 22.68
N LEU A 10 22.46 7.19 22.61
CA LEU A 10 21.86 7.84 23.79
C LEU A 10 20.32 7.79 23.72
N LEU A 11 19.74 7.20 24.77
CA LEU A 11 18.31 7.12 25.06
C LEU A 11 17.78 8.46 25.60
N SER A 12 16.51 8.71 25.29
CA SER A 12 15.58 9.70 25.88
C SER A 12 15.94 11.19 25.74
N ALA A 13 15.27 11.86 24.80
CA ALA A 13 14.88 13.26 24.93
C ALA A 13 13.61 13.52 24.11
N ASN A 14 12.56 14.03 24.76
CA ASN A 14 11.44 14.68 24.10
C ASN A 14 11.99 15.81 23.21
N PHE A 15 11.84 15.69 21.90
CA PHE A 15 12.11 16.79 20.97
C PHE A 15 10.81 17.32 20.38
N LEU A 16 10.41 18.50 20.86
CA LEU A 16 9.56 19.42 20.12
C LEU A 16 10.32 19.84 18.86
N LEU A 17 9.90 19.38 17.67
CA LEU A 17 10.33 19.99 16.42
C LEU A 17 9.63 21.36 16.30
N LYS A 18 10.35 22.45 16.61
CA LYS A 18 10.01 23.76 16.05
C LYS A 18 10.58 23.83 14.64
N GLY A 19 9.80 23.42 13.66
CA GLY A 19 10.06 23.69 12.24
C GLY A 19 9.77 25.16 11.93
N TYR A 20 10.75 25.84 11.36
CA TYR A 20 10.62 27.19 10.82
C TYR A 20 9.74 27.11 9.55
N LEU A 21 8.57 27.75 9.56
CA LEU A 21 7.76 27.96 8.35
C LEU A 21 8.39 29.11 7.55
N ALA A 22 8.84 28.80 6.34
CA ALA A 22 8.94 29.79 5.28
C ALA A 22 7.59 29.78 4.55
N ASP A 23 6.84 30.86 4.71
CA ASP A 23 5.55 31.07 4.08
C ASP A 23 5.74 31.20 2.55
N SER A 24 5.18 30.26 1.79
CA SER A 24 5.04 30.39 0.35
C SER A 24 3.63 30.01 -0.05
N ALA A 25 2.88 31.04 -0.46
CA ALA A 25 1.60 31.08 -1.15
C ALA A 25 0.88 29.74 -1.43
N ALA A 26 -0.33 29.65 -0.88
CA ALA A 26 -1.29 28.57 -0.98
C ALA A 26 -1.41 27.91 -2.36
N SER A 27 -1.08 26.61 -2.41
CA SER A 27 -1.90 25.61 -3.10
C SER A 27 -2.70 24.87 -2.03
N ASN A 28 -4.00 24.67 -2.27
CA ASN A 28 -4.89 23.91 -1.39
C ASN A 28 -4.58 22.41 -1.48
N THR A 29 -3.40 22.02 -1.00
CA THR A 29 -2.94 20.63 -0.91
C THR A 29 -2.70 20.36 0.57
N GLY A 30 -3.40 19.36 1.13
CA GLY A 30 -3.24 18.94 2.52
C GLY A 30 -1.78 18.65 2.89
N ALA A 31 -1.50 18.52 4.18
CA ALA A 31 -0.18 18.09 4.62
C ALA A 31 0.15 16.74 3.96
N ARG A 32 1.36 16.59 3.38
CA ARG A 32 1.81 15.31 2.82
C ARG A 32 2.18 14.35 3.96
N ASP A 33 1.17 13.81 4.61
CA ASP A 33 1.30 12.83 5.67
C ASP A 33 0.32 11.66 5.49
N ASN A 34 0.11 10.88 6.54
CA ASN A 34 -0.77 9.70 6.54
C ASN A 34 -2.06 9.95 7.34
N LYS A 35 -2.44 11.21 7.53
CA LYS A 35 -3.63 11.63 8.23
C LYS A 35 -4.55 12.33 7.24
N GLY A 36 -5.84 12.02 7.32
CA GLY A 36 -6.80 12.67 6.45
C GLY A 36 -8.22 12.34 6.84
N THR A 37 -9.15 12.90 6.08
CA THR A 37 -10.60 12.75 6.28
C THR A 37 -11.24 11.85 5.24
N GLU A 38 -10.52 11.45 4.20
CA GLU A 38 -11.03 10.60 3.12
C GLU A 38 -9.96 9.60 2.66
N PHE A 39 -10.35 8.33 2.53
CA PHE A 39 -9.48 7.25 2.05
C PHE A 39 -10.24 6.39 1.04
N ILE A 40 -9.55 5.96 0.00
CA ILE A 40 -10.03 4.99 -0.98
C ILE A 40 -9.03 3.84 -1.04
N LEU A 41 -9.50 2.62 -0.78
CA LEU A 41 -8.63 1.45 -0.66
C LEU A 41 -9.34 0.15 -1.07
N THR A 42 -8.59 -0.94 -1.13
CA THR A 42 -9.10 -2.30 -1.36
C THR A 42 -8.12 -3.30 -0.74
N PHE A 43 -8.36 -4.61 -0.90
CA PHE A 43 -7.45 -5.66 -0.44
C PHE A 43 -7.02 -6.54 -1.61
N THR A 44 -5.71 -6.68 -1.85
CA THR A 44 -5.19 -7.64 -2.83
C THR A 44 -5.46 -9.08 -2.39
N GLU A 45 -5.44 -10.02 -3.34
CA GLU A 45 -5.77 -11.42 -3.07
C GLU A 45 -4.84 -12.04 -2.01
N ASN A 46 -5.41 -12.85 -1.12
CA ASN A 46 -4.68 -13.63 -0.13
C ASN A 46 -4.91 -15.14 -0.37
N LEU A 47 -3.84 -15.93 -0.20
CA LEU A 47 -3.87 -17.38 -0.39
C LEU A 47 -4.77 -18.09 0.62
N GLN A 48 -4.61 -17.80 1.91
CA GLN A 48 -5.35 -18.50 2.97
C GLN A 48 -6.78 -17.99 3.07
N ARG A 49 -7.74 -18.92 3.21
CA ARG A 49 -9.18 -18.65 3.06
C ARG A 49 -10.06 -19.14 4.19
N ASP A 50 -9.44 -19.61 5.26
CA ASP A 50 -10.10 -20.45 6.25
C ASP A 50 -10.68 -19.61 7.40
N GLU A 51 -11.56 -18.64 7.08
CA GLU A 51 -12.60 -18.04 7.96
C GLU A 51 -12.43 -16.58 8.46
N HIS A 52 -11.41 -15.80 8.04
CA HIS A 52 -11.28 -14.42 8.54
C HIS A 52 -11.66 -13.32 7.54
N ASP A 53 -12.48 -12.40 8.00
CA ASP A 53 -12.77 -11.14 7.32
C ASP A 53 -11.55 -10.22 7.34
N ALA A 54 -11.45 -9.40 6.29
CA ALA A 54 -10.48 -8.31 6.26
C ALA A 54 -10.84 -7.30 7.36
N LYS A 55 -9.84 -6.66 7.98
CA LYS A 55 -10.07 -5.70 9.06
C LYS A 55 -9.61 -4.32 8.63
N LEU A 56 -10.42 -3.32 8.94
CA LEU A 56 -10.04 -1.92 8.83
C LEU A 56 -9.88 -1.33 10.24
N GLN A 57 -8.73 -0.73 10.52
CA GLN A 57 -8.47 -0.05 11.78
C GLN A 57 -8.40 1.46 11.55
N ALA A 58 -9.28 2.20 12.21
CA ALA A 58 -9.25 3.66 12.24
C ALA A 58 -8.67 4.14 13.57
N VAL A 59 -7.72 5.08 13.50
CA VAL A 59 -7.04 5.66 14.66
C VAL A 59 -7.35 7.14 14.77
N GLY A 60 -7.89 7.58 15.90
CA GLY A 60 -8.18 8.98 16.14
C GLY A 60 -6.91 9.78 16.40
N THR A 61 -6.66 10.83 15.61
CA THR A 61 -5.40 11.60 15.69
C THR A 61 -5.57 13.02 16.22
N THR A 62 -6.80 13.50 16.33
CA THR A 62 -7.15 14.83 16.84
C THR A 62 -7.80 14.73 18.22
N GLN A 63 -7.81 15.83 18.97
CA GLN A 63 -8.44 15.90 20.29
C GLN A 63 -9.98 15.90 20.23
N THR A 64 -10.55 16.27 19.07
CA THR A 64 -11.97 16.17 18.79
C THR A 64 -12.28 14.75 18.30
N PRO A 65 -13.23 14.01 18.90
CA PRO A 65 -13.62 12.70 18.39
C PRO A 65 -14.10 12.77 16.94
N ALA A 66 -13.62 11.85 16.10
CA ALA A 66 -14.02 11.78 14.70
C ALA A 66 -15.20 10.81 14.53
N THR A 67 -16.23 11.22 13.78
CA THR A 67 -17.23 10.31 13.24
C THR A 67 -16.72 9.75 11.93
N VAL A 68 -16.58 8.43 11.85
CA VAL A 68 -16.03 7.70 10.70
C VAL A 68 -17.11 6.84 10.08
N THR A 69 -17.24 6.92 8.76
CA THR A 69 -18.11 6.05 7.96
C THR A 69 -17.25 5.23 7.01
N VAL A 70 -17.49 3.92 6.96
CA VAL A 70 -16.80 2.97 6.08
C VAL A 70 -17.83 2.30 5.18
N GLU A 71 -17.61 2.37 3.86
CA GLU A 71 -18.55 1.92 2.84
C GLU A 71 -17.88 0.98 1.84
N ALA A 72 -18.55 -0.12 1.50
CA ALA A 72 -18.25 -0.95 0.32
C ALA A 72 -19.51 -1.01 -0.56
N PRO A 73 -19.70 -0.02 -1.46
CA PRO A 73 -20.98 0.22 -2.13
C PRO A 73 -21.48 -0.94 -3.00
N ALA A 74 -20.56 -1.68 -3.63
CA ALA A 74 -20.89 -2.81 -4.52
C ALA A 74 -21.70 -3.92 -3.83
N VAL A 75 -21.62 -4.02 -2.50
CA VAL A 75 -22.39 -4.97 -1.69
C VAL A 75 -23.35 -4.30 -0.71
N GLY A 76 -23.48 -2.96 -0.76
CA GLY A 76 -24.31 -2.19 0.17
C GLY A 76 -23.84 -2.22 1.63
N PHE A 77 -22.57 -2.50 1.89
CA PHE A 77 -22.02 -2.47 3.25
C PHE A 77 -21.75 -1.02 3.66
N THR A 78 -22.24 -0.64 4.83
CA THR A 78 -21.97 0.66 5.46
C THR A 78 -21.94 0.51 6.97
N THR A 79 -20.99 1.16 7.63
CA THR A 79 -20.94 1.25 9.08
C THR A 79 -20.39 2.60 9.51
N THR A 80 -20.91 3.13 10.62
CA THR A 80 -20.49 4.41 11.19
C THR A 80 -20.18 4.24 12.66
N PHE A 81 -19.09 4.82 13.12
CA PHE A 81 -18.66 4.81 14.52
C PHE A 81 -17.89 6.07 14.87
N ASN A 82 -17.67 6.30 16.17
CA ASN A 82 -16.81 7.38 16.64
C ASN A 82 -15.46 6.81 17.11
N VAL A 83 -14.39 7.55 16.85
CA VAL A 83 -13.03 7.26 17.34
C VAL A 83 -12.45 8.48 18.04
N SER A 84 -11.97 8.28 19.27
CA SER A 84 -11.35 9.35 20.07
C SER A 84 -9.83 9.41 19.89
N PHE A 85 -9.19 10.49 20.36
CA PHE A 85 -7.73 10.62 20.32
C PHE A 85 -6.99 9.40 20.90
N GLY A 86 -6.08 8.81 20.12
CA GLY A 86 -5.29 7.65 20.51
C GLY A 86 -6.07 6.34 20.61
N GLU A 87 -7.37 6.35 20.34
CA GLU A 87 -8.20 5.15 20.26
C GLU A 87 -8.03 4.48 18.89
N VAL A 88 -8.08 3.15 18.89
CA VAL A 88 -8.17 2.34 17.67
C VAL A 88 -9.54 1.67 17.64
N LYS A 89 -10.29 1.89 16.55
CA LYS A 89 -11.53 1.18 16.26
C LYS A 89 -11.32 0.22 15.10
N THR A 90 -11.75 -1.03 15.26
CA THR A 90 -11.65 -2.07 14.23
C THR A 90 -13.03 -2.36 13.65
N VAL A 91 -13.11 -2.42 12.33
CA VAL A 91 -14.28 -2.88 11.56
C VAL A 91 -13.91 -4.16 10.84
N ASP A 92 -14.73 -5.19 11.00
CA ASP A 92 -14.68 -6.39 10.16
C ASP A 92 -15.39 -6.10 8.82
N LEU A 93 -14.69 -6.33 7.73
CA LEU A 93 -15.14 -6.11 6.37
C LEU A 93 -15.41 -7.47 5.71
N PRO A 94 -16.62 -7.72 5.20
CA PRO A 94 -16.94 -8.97 4.53
C PRO A 94 -15.92 -9.26 3.41
N ARG A 95 -15.13 -10.32 3.55
CA ARG A 95 -14.01 -10.58 2.63
C ARG A 95 -14.43 -10.61 1.16
N VAL A 96 -15.57 -11.25 0.89
CA VAL A 96 -16.14 -11.36 -0.47
C VAL A 96 -16.40 -9.99 -1.11
N ALA A 97 -16.62 -8.95 -0.31
CA ALA A 97 -16.89 -7.60 -0.77
C ALA A 97 -15.62 -6.80 -1.14
N VAL A 98 -14.49 -7.10 -0.50
CA VAL A 98 -13.33 -6.17 -0.50
C VAL A 98 -12.03 -6.79 -1.01
N GLU A 99 -11.92 -8.12 -1.04
CA GLU A 99 -10.72 -8.82 -1.52
C GLU A 99 -10.77 -9.02 -3.04
N LEU A 100 -9.83 -8.41 -3.76
CA LEU A 100 -9.59 -8.63 -5.19
C LEU A 100 -9.20 -10.09 -5.47
N ARG A 101 -9.62 -10.63 -6.62
CA ARG A 101 -9.29 -11.99 -7.04
C ARG A 101 -8.92 -12.11 -8.50
N GLY A 102 -7.82 -12.80 -8.78
CA GLY A 102 -7.30 -12.99 -10.13
C GLY A 102 -6.90 -11.67 -10.80
N SER A 103 -6.54 -11.75 -12.08
CA SER A 103 -6.22 -10.58 -12.87
C SER A 103 -7.42 -10.08 -13.66
N GLY A 104 -7.86 -8.84 -13.39
CA GLY A 104 -9.00 -8.22 -14.04
C GLY A 104 -9.63 -7.08 -13.23
N VAL A 105 -10.64 -6.43 -13.82
CA VAL A 105 -11.42 -5.34 -13.20
C VAL A 105 -12.50 -5.90 -12.28
N GLN A 106 -12.71 -5.26 -11.12
CA GLN A 106 -13.60 -5.71 -10.06
C GLN A 106 -14.18 -4.52 -9.26
N ASP A 107 -15.45 -4.64 -8.84
CA ASP A 107 -16.12 -3.63 -8.01
C ASP A 107 -15.91 -3.94 -6.51
N LYS A 108 -14.72 -3.62 -5.98
CA LYS A 108 -14.29 -3.98 -4.62
C LYS A 108 -13.61 -2.84 -3.86
N GLY A 109 -13.85 -1.60 -4.30
CA GLY A 109 -13.35 -0.41 -3.63
C GLY A 109 -14.10 -0.14 -2.32
N ILE A 110 -13.34 0.36 -1.34
CA ILE A 110 -13.83 0.82 -0.05
C ILE A 110 -13.64 2.33 0.01
N HIS A 111 -14.66 3.03 0.48
CA HIS A 111 -14.60 4.46 0.77
C HIS A 111 -14.68 4.67 2.29
N VAL A 112 -13.74 5.42 2.83
CA VAL A 112 -13.75 5.82 4.24
C VAL A 112 -13.81 7.33 4.30
N THR A 113 -14.77 7.86 5.06
CA THR A 113 -14.86 9.30 5.34
C THR A 113 -14.87 9.54 6.85
N ALA A 114 -14.24 10.62 7.29
CA ALA A 114 -14.19 11.01 8.68
C ALA A 114 -14.44 12.51 8.85
N SER A 115 -15.06 12.91 9.97
CA SER A 115 -15.31 14.32 10.30
C SER A 115 -14.05 15.08 10.74
N GLU A 116 -13.00 14.37 11.14
CA GLU A 116 -11.72 14.89 11.61
C GLU A 116 -10.60 13.98 11.08
N GLU A 117 -9.35 14.45 11.10
CA GLU A 117 -8.21 13.66 10.63
C GLU A 117 -8.02 12.36 11.44
N ILE A 118 -7.97 11.25 10.71
CA ILE A 118 -7.67 9.93 11.24
C ILE A 118 -6.50 9.31 10.47
N THR A 119 -5.95 8.22 10.99
CA THR A 119 -5.11 7.30 10.22
C THR A 119 -5.85 5.98 10.04
N VAL A 120 -5.70 5.34 8.88
CA VAL A 120 -6.36 4.08 8.55
C VAL A 120 -5.34 3.00 8.23
N TYR A 121 -5.56 1.79 8.75
CA TYR A 121 -4.81 0.59 8.39
C TYR A 121 -5.74 -0.47 7.83
N GLY A 122 -5.35 -1.10 6.73
CA GLY A 122 -5.96 -2.34 6.26
C GLY A 122 -5.16 -3.51 6.79
N VAL A 123 -5.82 -4.46 7.44
CA VAL A 123 -5.19 -5.63 8.07
C VAL A 123 -5.82 -6.89 7.50
N PHE A 124 -4.99 -7.76 6.94
CA PHE A 124 -5.40 -9.10 6.54
C PHE A 124 -4.73 -10.10 7.48
N THR A 125 -5.51 -10.82 8.28
CA THR A 125 -4.99 -11.81 9.23
C THR A 125 -5.75 -13.10 9.05
N GLU A 126 -5.02 -14.17 8.82
CA GLU A 126 -5.49 -15.54 8.69
C GLU A 126 -4.75 -16.43 9.70
N SER A 127 -5.15 -17.70 9.75
CA SER A 127 -4.65 -18.67 10.74
C SER A 127 -3.12 -18.84 10.74
N ALA A 128 -2.46 -18.71 9.60
CA ALA A 128 -1.01 -18.84 9.50
C ALA A 128 -0.34 -17.78 8.61
N THR A 129 -1.07 -16.71 8.24
CA THR A 129 -0.48 -15.55 7.57
C THR A 129 -1.13 -14.24 7.98
N SER A 130 -0.34 -13.18 8.10
CA SER A 130 -0.88 -11.85 8.38
C SER A 130 -0.01 -10.76 7.78
N ASP A 131 -0.63 -9.74 7.21
CA ASP A 131 0.04 -8.48 6.91
C ASP A 131 -0.93 -7.31 7.00
N ALA A 132 -0.38 -6.10 7.02
CA ALA A 132 -1.15 -4.87 7.09
C ALA A 132 -0.48 -3.76 6.28
N PHE A 133 -1.30 -2.88 5.72
CA PHE A 133 -0.84 -1.66 5.05
C PHE A 133 -1.39 -0.42 5.75
N LEU A 134 -0.59 0.65 5.73
CA LEU A 134 -1.04 1.99 6.06
C LEU A 134 -1.76 2.57 4.83
N ALA A 135 -3.03 2.94 4.99
CA ALA A 135 -3.76 3.61 3.91
C ALA A 135 -3.36 5.08 3.83
N LEU A 136 -3.13 5.56 2.60
CA LEU A 136 -2.85 6.96 2.32
C LEU A 136 -4.17 7.71 2.05
N PRO A 137 -4.37 8.91 2.62
CA PRO A 137 -5.56 9.71 2.35
C PRO A 137 -5.60 10.19 0.89
N THR A 138 -6.79 10.49 0.38
CA THR A 138 -6.99 10.83 -1.05
C THR A 138 -6.25 12.09 -1.49
N ASP A 139 -5.92 12.99 -0.56
CA ASP A 139 -5.21 14.25 -0.81
C ASP A 139 -3.68 14.11 -0.94
N VAL A 140 -3.12 12.93 -0.68
CA VAL A 140 -1.70 12.61 -0.90
C VAL A 140 -1.46 11.54 -1.97
N LEU A 141 -2.52 11.01 -2.59
CA LEU A 141 -2.42 10.10 -3.73
C LEU A 141 -1.93 10.83 -4.98
N GLY A 142 -1.29 10.09 -5.88
CA GLY A 142 -0.73 10.64 -7.11
C GLY A 142 -0.99 9.77 -8.33
N THR A 143 -0.25 10.04 -9.40
CA THR A 143 -0.49 9.49 -10.74
C THR A 143 0.64 8.63 -11.27
N GLU A 144 1.74 8.47 -10.54
CA GLU A 144 2.91 7.70 -10.98
C GLU A 144 3.44 6.85 -9.82
N HIS A 145 3.55 5.54 -10.05
CA HIS A 145 3.94 4.57 -9.03
C HIS A 145 4.81 3.46 -9.63
N PHE A 146 5.60 2.81 -8.79
CA PHE A 146 6.33 1.58 -9.13
C PHE A 146 6.03 0.49 -8.12
N ALA A 147 5.63 -0.69 -8.60
CA ALA A 147 5.33 -1.82 -7.73
C ALA A 147 6.58 -2.32 -7.00
N SER A 148 6.43 -2.66 -5.72
CA SER A 148 7.42 -3.36 -4.91
C SER A 148 6.85 -4.70 -4.48
N CYS A 149 7.40 -5.79 -5.03
CA CYS A 149 6.99 -7.15 -4.72
C CYS A 149 8.19 -7.92 -4.12
N SER A 150 7.99 -9.21 -3.88
CA SER A 150 9.05 -10.19 -3.67
C SER A 150 9.04 -11.22 -4.81
N PRO A 151 10.18 -11.84 -5.17
CA PRO A 151 10.19 -12.90 -6.16
C PRO A 151 9.23 -14.02 -5.75
N PRO A 152 8.29 -14.43 -6.63
CA PRO A 152 7.30 -15.47 -6.34
C PRO A 152 7.88 -16.78 -5.81
N SER A 153 7.09 -17.46 -4.97
CA SER A 153 7.37 -18.81 -4.49
C SER A 153 6.47 -19.80 -5.22
N GLY A 154 7.00 -20.52 -6.21
CA GLY A 154 6.21 -21.49 -6.97
C GLY A 154 5.05 -20.82 -7.74
N SER A 155 3.83 -21.33 -7.56
CA SER A 155 2.61 -20.83 -8.22
C SER A 155 1.88 -19.74 -7.42
N PHE A 156 2.58 -19.05 -6.51
CA PHE A 156 2.03 -17.94 -5.72
C PHE A 156 2.49 -16.61 -6.31
N PRO A 157 1.62 -15.90 -7.05
CA PRO A 157 2.04 -14.77 -7.86
C PRO A 157 2.46 -13.56 -7.04
N SER A 158 3.30 -12.72 -7.65
CA SER A 158 3.37 -11.31 -7.26
C SER A 158 2.17 -10.57 -7.83
N GLN A 159 1.74 -9.50 -7.17
CA GLN A 159 0.49 -8.83 -7.51
C GLN A 159 0.52 -7.31 -7.33
N ILE A 160 -0.29 -6.65 -8.15
CA ILE A 160 -0.56 -5.21 -8.13
C ILE A 160 -2.07 -5.02 -8.06
N GLY A 161 -2.54 -4.15 -7.16
CA GLY A 161 -3.91 -3.66 -7.12
C GLY A 161 -3.95 -2.16 -7.45
N VAL A 162 -4.98 -1.70 -8.14
CA VAL A 162 -5.21 -0.26 -8.37
C VAL A 162 -6.69 0.05 -8.15
N VAL A 163 -7.00 1.17 -7.49
CA VAL A 163 -8.36 1.68 -7.29
C VAL A 163 -8.48 3.08 -7.88
N GLY A 164 -9.52 3.31 -8.69
CA GLY A 164 -9.86 4.63 -9.20
C GLY A 164 -10.42 5.53 -8.10
N THR A 165 -9.87 6.74 -7.94
CA THR A 165 -10.42 7.74 -7.00
C THR A 165 -11.53 8.57 -7.62
N ASP A 166 -11.59 8.62 -8.95
CA ASP A 166 -12.50 9.44 -9.74
C ASP A 166 -13.03 8.65 -10.93
N ASP A 167 -14.23 9.00 -11.40
CA ASP A 167 -14.84 8.34 -12.55
C ASP A 167 -14.02 8.55 -13.83
N GLY A 168 -13.99 7.56 -14.71
CA GLY A 168 -13.26 7.64 -15.98
C GLY A 168 -11.76 7.90 -15.82
N THR A 169 -11.12 7.34 -14.79
CA THR A 169 -9.67 7.38 -14.61
C THR A 169 -8.99 6.39 -15.55
N THR A 170 -8.12 6.86 -16.43
CA THR A 170 -7.34 6.00 -17.34
C THR A 170 -6.03 5.60 -16.69
N VAL A 171 -5.87 4.31 -16.41
CA VAL A 171 -4.67 3.71 -15.83
C VAL A 171 -3.88 2.97 -16.91
N SER A 172 -2.57 3.17 -16.95
CA SER A 172 -1.63 2.45 -17.82
C SER A 172 -0.57 1.74 -16.98
N ILE A 173 -0.44 0.42 -17.18
CA ILE A 173 0.50 -0.44 -16.47
C ILE A 173 1.48 -1.03 -17.46
N VAL A 174 2.78 -0.87 -17.19
CA VAL A 174 3.87 -1.53 -17.93
C VAL A 174 4.47 -2.61 -17.01
N PRO A 175 4.05 -3.88 -17.16
CA PRO A 175 4.50 -4.95 -16.29
C PRO A 175 5.94 -5.37 -16.59
N LYS A 176 6.70 -5.77 -15.57
CA LYS A 176 8.06 -6.31 -15.73
C LYS A 176 8.11 -7.77 -16.13
N GLN A 177 6.97 -8.45 -16.11
CA GLN A 177 6.83 -9.86 -16.43
C GLN A 177 5.63 -10.08 -17.34
N GLY A 178 5.57 -11.24 -17.97
CA GLY A 178 4.37 -11.66 -18.69
C GLY A 178 3.19 -11.82 -17.73
N VAL A 179 2.02 -11.39 -18.17
CA VAL A 179 0.78 -11.40 -17.38
C VAL A 179 -0.40 -11.79 -18.26
N THR A 180 -1.45 -12.31 -17.65
CA THR A 180 -2.77 -12.43 -18.30
C THR A 180 -3.72 -11.49 -17.59
N PHE A 181 -4.40 -10.61 -18.31
CA PHE A 181 -5.36 -9.66 -17.76
C PHE A 181 -6.65 -9.73 -18.57
N ASP A 182 -7.79 -9.95 -17.90
CA ASP A 182 -9.10 -10.18 -18.52
C ASP A 182 -9.08 -11.22 -19.66
N GLY A 183 -8.32 -12.30 -19.45
CA GLY A 183 -8.17 -13.40 -20.40
C GLY A 183 -7.23 -13.14 -21.58
N LEU A 184 -6.63 -11.94 -21.69
CA LEU A 184 -5.65 -11.61 -22.72
C LEU A 184 -4.22 -11.67 -22.16
N ALA A 185 -3.32 -12.32 -22.88
CA ALA A 185 -1.90 -12.37 -22.53
C ALA A 185 -1.16 -11.11 -22.99
N TYR A 186 -0.33 -10.55 -22.09
CA TYR A 186 0.54 -9.42 -22.35
C TYR A 186 1.98 -9.83 -22.06
N ALA A 187 2.90 -9.48 -22.96
CA ALA A 187 4.32 -9.69 -22.74
C ALA A 187 4.88 -8.69 -21.72
N ALA A 188 6.03 -9.02 -21.12
CA ALA A 188 6.78 -8.05 -20.30
C ALA A 188 7.07 -6.78 -21.12
N GLY A 189 6.82 -5.61 -20.53
CA GLY A 189 6.98 -4.32 -21.18
C GLY A 189 5.82 -3.89 -22.10
N GLN A 190 4.83 -4.75 -22.34
CA GLN A 190 3.63 -4.38 -23.10
C GLN A 190 2.63 -3.64 -22.22
N THR A 191 2.27 -2.41 -22.59
CA THR A 191 1.31 -1.60 -21.83
C THR A 191 -0.08 -2.22 -21.81
N ILE A 192 -0.67 -2.26 -20.62
CA ILE A 192 -2.10 -2.53 -20.38
C ILE A 192 -2.75 -1.19 -20.05
N THR A 193 -3.83 -0.84 -20.74
CA THR A 193 -4.60 0.39 -20.47
C THR A 193 -6.03 0.02 -20.07
N VAL A 194 -6.49 0.55 -18.95
CA VAL A 194 -7.80 0.28 -18.36
C VAL A 194 -8.41 1.60 -17.90
N THR A 195 -9.69 1.81 -18.16
CA THR A 195 -10.46 2.91 -17.56
C THR A 195 -11.20 2.37 -16.34
N LEU A 196 -11.02 3.03 -15.20
CA LEU A 196 -11.69 2.72 -13.93
C LEU A 196 -12.61 3.87 -13.55
N ASP A 197 -13.84 3.53 -13.16
CA ASP A 197 -14.68 4.49 -12.45
C ASP A 197 -14.30 4.57 -10.96
N ARG A 198 -14.86 5.55 -10.24
CA ARG A 198 -14.58 5.73 -8.82
C ARG A 198 -14.95 4.46 -8.04
N LEU A 199 -14.05 3.97 -7.19
CA LEU A 199 -14.14 2.71 -6.45
C LEU A 199 -14.09 1.43 -7.29
N GLN A 200 -13.93 1.51 -8.61
CA GLN A 200 -13.55 0.34 -9.39
C GLN A 200 -12.08 0.03 -9.15
N CYS A 201 -11.80 -1.26 -9.05
CA CYS A 201 -10.48 -1.78 -8.84
C CYS A 201 -10.04 -2.59 -10.05
N LEU A 202 -8.74 -2.73 -10.22
CA LEU A 202 -8.15 -3.83 -10.99
C LEU A 202 -7.11 -4.54 -10.15
N GLN A 203 -6.89 -5.82 -10.46
CA GLN A 203 -5.74 -6.57 -9.98
C GLN A 203 -4.97 -7.14 -11.17
N LEU A 204 -3.65 -7.22 -11.03
CA LEU A 204 -2.75 -7.83 -12.00
C LEU A 204 -1.79 -8.77 -11.27
N GLN A 205 -1.67 -10.01 -11.74
CA GLN A 205 -0.83 -11.06 -11.15
C GLN A 205 0.15 -11.63 -12.16
N SER A 206 1.32 -12.05 -11.66
CA SER A 206 2.32 -12.77 -12.44
C SER A 206 3.03 -13.82 -11.60
N ASP A 207 3.34 -14.97 -12.19
CA ASP A 207 4.26 -15.96 -11.62
C ASP A 207 5.73 -15.46 -11.62
N GLY A 208 6.00 -14.31 -12.25
CA GLY A 208 7.29 -13.61 -12.15
C GLY A 208 7.25 -12.45 -11.14
N ASP A 209 8.43 -11.89 -10.82
CA ASP A 209 8.56 -10.71 -9.94
C ASP A 209 8.14 -9.42 -10.68
N LEU A 210 6.99 -8.83 -10.29
CA LEU A 210 6.47 -7.58 -10.83
C LEU A 210 7.15 -6.32 -10.28
N THR A 211 8.16 -6.44 -9.43
CA THR A 211 8.91 -5.29 -8.91
C THR A 211 9.41 -4.38 -10.04
N GLY A 212 9.14 -3.08 -9.92
CA GLY A 212 9.52 -2.08 -10.91
C GLY A 212 8.55 -1.99 -12.10
N SER A 213 7.42 -2.71 -12.09
CA SER A 213 6.31 -2.43 -13.01
C SER A 213 5.85 -1.00 -12.80
N HIS A 214 5.67 -0.27 -13.90
CA HIS A 214 5.37 1.15 -13.89
C HIS A 214 3.87 1.38 -14.05
N ILE A 215 3.25 2.08 -13.11
CA ILE A 215 1.82 2.39 -13.10
C ILE A 215 1.67 3.90 -13.24
N THR A 216 0.95 4.33 -14.27
CA THR A 216 0.65 5.74 -14.54
C THR A 216 -0.84 5.94 -14.74
N SER A 217 -1.34 7.13 -14.44
CA SER A 217 -2.75 7.48 -14.64
C SER A 217 -2.93 8.96 -14.96
N ASP A 218 -4.10 9.32 -15.50
CA ASP A 218 -4.48 10.71 -15.76
C ASP A 218 -5.10 11.42 -14.55
N LYS A 219 -5.56 10.65 -13.55
CA LYS A 219 -6.06 11.11 -12.24
C LYS A 219 -5.43 10.28 -11.12
N SER A 220 -5.50 10.77 -9.89
CA SER A 220 -4.92 10.06 -8.75
C SER A 220 -5.51 8.65 -8.61
N VAL A 221 -4.70 7.72 -8.11
CA VAL A 221 -5.12 6.33 -7.87
C VAL A 221 -4.51 5.81 -6.58
N ALA A 222 -5.21 4.90 -5.93
CA ALA A 222 -4.65 4.09 -4.85
C ALA A 222 -3.98 2.86 -5.46
N VAL A 223 -2.67 2.70 -5.26
CA VAL A 223 -1.91 1.54 -5.78
C VAL A 223 -1.45 0.65 -4.64
N PHE A 224 -1.60 -0.65 -4.81
CA PHE A 224 -1.15 -1.69 -3.89
C PHE A 224 -0.17 -2.61 -4.60
N SER A 225 0.85 -3.10 -3.91
CA SER A 225 1.74 -4.13 -4.45
C SER A 225 2.17 -5.12 -3.39
N GLY A 226 2.47 -6.34 -3.82
CA GLY A 226 2.98 -7.38 -2.93
C GLY A 226 2.90 -8.76 -3.55
N ASN A 227 2.55 -9.77 -2.76
CA ASN A 227 2.43 -11.16 -3.21
C ASN A 227 1.20 -11.82 -2.59
N LEU A 228 0.60 -12.75 -3.34
CA LEU A 228 -0.48 -13.61 -2.83
C LEU A 228 -0.02 -14.37 -1.59
N PHE A 229 1.21 -14.91 -1.66
CA PHE A 229 1.92 -15.59 -0.60
C PHE A 229 3.41 -15.71 -0.98
N VAL A 230 4.33 -15.46 -0.06
CA VAL A 230 5.77 -15.56 -0.33
C VAL A 230 6.58 -15.89 0.92
N THR A 231 7.65 -16.68 0.75
CA THR A 231 8.64 -16.93 1.81
C THR A 231 9.82 -15.99 1.64
N VAL A 232 9.99 -15.06 2.57
CA VAL A 232 11.10 -14.12 2.59
C VAL A 232 12.22 -14.61 3.51
N GLY A 233 13.45 -14.66 3.01
CA GLY A 233 14.62 -15.14 3.76
C GLY A 233 14.75 -16.66 3.79
N ASN A 234 15.64 -17.19 4.63
CA ASN A 234 15.86 -18.63 4.87
C ASN A 234 15.96 -19.52 3.60
N GLY A 235 16.58 -19.00 2.54
CA GLY A 235 16.69 -19.74 1.27
C GLY A 235 15.35 -20.05 0.60
N ARG A 236 14.29 -19.30 0.93
CA ARG A 236 12.90 -19.50 0.46
C ARG A 236 12.30 -20.86 0.86
N SER A 237 12.65 -21.32 2.06
CA SER A 237 12.11 -22.55 2.66
C SER A 237 11.35 -22.26 3.94
N GLY A 238 10.30 -23.04 4.23
CA GLY A 238 9.46 -22.90 5.42
C GLY A 238 8.11 -22.25 5.14
N SER A 239 7.53 -21.59 6.15
CA SER A 239 6.29 -20.83 6.01
C SER A 239 6.51 -19.55 5.20
N GLY A 240 5.43 -18.97 4.70
CA GLY A 240 5.41 -17.69 4.01
C GLY A 240 4.23 -16.87 4.48
N ASP A 241 4.16 -15.64 3.98
CA ASP A 241 3.10 -14.71 4.28
C ASP A 241 2.53 -14.08 3.01
N HIS A 242 1.25 -13.72 3.05
CA HIS A 242 0.74 -12.64 2.21
C HIS A 242 1.55 -11.39 2.53
N ILE A 243 1.97 -10.65 1.51
CA ILE A 243 2.58 -9.33 1.73
C ILE A 243 1.87 -8.29 0.89
N VAL A 244 1.65 -7.11 1.48
CA VAL A 244 0.94 -6.01 0.83
C VAL A 244 1.40 -4.66 1.38
N GLU A 245 1.54 -3.69 0.47
CA GLU A 245 1.76 -2.30 0.81
C GLU A 245 0.91 -1.41 -0.10
N MET A 246 0.38 -0.31 0.44
CA MET A 246 -0.14 0.78 -0.37
C MET A 246 1.02 1.66 -0.82
N VAL A 247 1.30 1.67 -2.12
CA VAL A 247 2.50 2.27 -2.71
C VAL A 247 2.35 3.81 -2.73
N PRO A 248 3.28 4.56 -2.11
CA PRO A 248 3.25 6.02 -2.20
C PRO A 248 3.62 6.49 -3.62
N PRO A 249 3.02 7.58 -4.12
CA PRO A 249 3.32 8.10 -5.45
C PRO A 249 4.75 8.65 -5.53
N VAL A 250 5.34 8.57 -6.72
CA VAL A 250 6.76 8.90 -6.96
C VAL A 250 7.14 10.31 -6.50
N ASP A 251 6.24 11.27 -6.59
CA ASP A 251 6.47 12.66 -6.21
C ASP A 251 6.55 12.90 -4.69
N THR A 252 6.26 11.86 -3.89
CA THR A 252 6.42 11.86 -2.42
C THR A 252 7.68 11.14 -1.95
N TRP A 253 8.45 10.51 -2.85
CA TRP A 253 9.60 9.70 -2.47
C TRP A 253 10.74 10.57 -1.90
N GLY A 254 11.24 10.16 -0.73
CA GLY A 254 12.40 10.75 -0.09
C GLY A 254 13.72 10.43 -0.79
N ARG A 255 14.78 11.15 -0.42
CA ARG A 255 16.16 10.89 -0.88
C ARG A 255 17.06 10.27 0.18
N GLN A 256 16.57 10.19 1.41
CA GLN A 256 17.30 9.69 2.57
C GLN A 256 16.41 8.71 3.31
N PHE A 257 16.96 7.53 3.59
CA PHE A 257 16.25 6.45 4.26
C PHE A 257 17.11 5.97 5.42
N VAL A 258 16.49 5.83 6.59
CA VAL A 258 17.15 5.34 7.79
C VAL A 258 16.65 3.94 8.06
N THR A 259 17.58 3.00 8.25
CA THR A 259 17.27 1.60 8.50
C THR A 259 17.85 1.19 9.84
N VAL A 260 17.09 0.45 10.64
CA VAL A 260 17.55 -0.04 11.95
C VAL A 260 17.38 -1.56 11.98
N PRO A 261 18.48 -2.33 12.10
CA PRO A 261 18.38 -3.78 12.12
C PRO A 261 17.56 -4.32 13.30
N LEU A 262 16.80 -5.37 13.04
CA LEU A 262 16.04 -6.06 14.08
C LEU A 262 17.00 -6.80 15.02
N LYS A 263 16.93 -6.48 16.33
CA LYS A 263 17.88 -6.93 17.37
C LYS A 263 18.22 -8.44 17.33
N LYS A 264 17.24 -9.30 17.01
CA LYS A 264 17.41 -10.76 17.01
C LYS A 264 17.73 -11.34 15.61
N ARG A 265 17.71 -10.52 14.56
CA ARG A 265 17.94 -10.94 13.17
C ARG A 265 19.43 -10.85 12.84
N THR A 266 20.14 -11.92 13.15
CA THR A 266 21.61 -12.00 13.01
C THR A 266 22.11 -12.19 11.58
N ALA A 267 21.23 -12.59 10.65
CA ALA A 267 21.55 -12.77 9.24
C ALA A 267 21.61 -11.45 8.43
N GLY A 268 21.35 -10.31 9.08
CA GLY A 268 21.29 -9.00 8.43
C GLY A 268 19.94 -8.73 7.73
N ASP A 269 19.78 -7.51 7.23
CA ASP A 269 18.57 -7.07 6.52
C ASP A 269 18.78 -7.10 5.01
N VAL A 270 17.70 -7.42 4.30
CA VAL A 270 17.68 -7.39 2.83
C VAL A 270 16.98 -6.10 2.42
N PHE A 271 17.71 -5.23 1.73
CA PHE A 271 17.15 -4.00 1.17
C PHE A 271 16.91 -4.18 -0.31
N ARG A 272 15.71 -3.80 -0.74
CA ARG A 272 15.35 -3.65 -2.15
C ARG A 272 15.12 -2.17 -2.40
N VAL A 273 15.84 -1.62 -3.37
CA VAL A 273 15.79 -0.20 -3.70
C VAL A 273 15.24 -0.05 -5.10
N ILE A 274 14.17 0.72 -5.24
CA ILE A 274 13.57 1.09 -6.51
C ILE A 274 13.90 2.56 -6.76
N ALA A 275 14.45 2.84 -7.94
CA ALA A 275 14.69 4.20 -8.38
C ALA A 275 13.66 4.57 -9.44
N ALA A 276 12.92 5.66 -9.21
CA ALA A 276 11.92 6.12 -10.17
C ALA A 276 12.54 6.78 -11.41
N ARG A 277 13.82 7.13 -11.36
CA ARG A 277 14.51 7.89 -12.41
C ARG A 277 15.84 7.25 -12.76
N ASP A 278 16.15 7.24 -14.05
CA ASP A 278 17.44 6.80 -14.57
C ASP A 278 18.59 7.59 -13.96
N ASN A 279 19.77 6.96 -13.89
CA ASN A 279 20.99 7.53 -13.33
C ASN A 279 20.90 7.92 -11.84
N THR A 280 19.88 7.45 -11.11
CA THR A 280 19.83 7.57 -9.64
C THR A 280 20.99 6.80 -9.01
N GLN A 281 21.75 7.46 -8.13
CA GLN A 281 22.85 6.83 -7.39
C GLN A 281 22.45 6.56 -5.95
N VAL A 282 22.50 5.30 -5.55
CA VAL A 282 22.29 4.87 -4.17
C VAL A 282 23.65 4.84 -3.46
N ARG A 283 23.78 5.61 -2.37
CA ARG A 283 25.02 5.71 -1.60
C ARG A 283 24.76 5.37 -0.13
N PRO A 284 25.52 4.46 0.49
CA PRO A 284 25.52 4.34 1.94
C PRO A 284 26.11 5.62 2.55
N CYS A 285 25.48 6.12 3.61
CA CYS A 285 26.03 7.20 4.42
C CYS A 285 27.16 6.69 5.31
#